data_AF-A0A8T3PB38-F1
#
_entry.id   AF-A0A8T3PB38-F1
#
_cell.length_a   1.000
_cell.length_b   1.000
_cell.length_c   1.000
_cell.angle_alpha   90.00
_cell.angle_beta   90.00
_cell.angle_gamma   90.00
#
_symmetry.space_group_name_H-M   'P 1'
#
loop_
_entity.id
_entity.type
_entity.pdbx_description
1 polymer ?
#
loop_
_entity_poly.entity_id
_entity_poly.type
_entity_poly.pdbx_seq_one_letter_code
_entity_poly.pdbx_strand_id
1 'polypeptide(L)' 'MTSTRTQGSPAEAPRAKDAPTERVDKGQLGADLGLSREDLIEMYSLIAVTRAIDERMWILNRAGKIPFVISGQGHEG' A
#
# COMPACT_ATOMS: atom_id res chain seq x y z
N MET A 1 41.90 -17.37 -51.57
CA MET A 1 42.08 -16.33 -50.54
C MET A 1 40.82 -16.26 -49.71
N THR A 2 40.92 -16.78 -48.49
CA THR A 2 39.92 -16.78 -47.44
C THR A 2 39.68 -15.33 -46.99
N SER A 3 38.44 -14.85 -47.00
CA SER A 3 38.07 -13.64 -46.25
C SER A 3 36.80 -13.91 -45.47
N THR A 4 36.97 -13.84 -44.16
CA THR A 4 36.03 -14.17 -43.10
C THR A 4 35.02 -13.04 -42.88
N ARG A 5 33.75 -13.43 -42.70
CA ARG A 5 32.76 -12.97 -41.71
C ARG A 5 33.09 -11.67 -40.96
N THR A 6 32.13 -10.73 -40.92
CA THR A 6 31.45 -10.25 -39.70
C THR A 6 30.31 -9.31 -40.06
N GLN A 7 29.07 -9.79 -40.01
CA GLN A 7 27.92 -8.94 -39.71
C GLN A 7 27.97 -8.63 -38.20
N GLY A 8 28.01 -7.35 -37.84
CA GLY A 8 27.83 -6.92 -36.46
C GLY A 8 26.40 -7.17 -36.02
N SER A 9 26.22 -7.92 -34.93
CA SER A 9 24.95 -8.02 -34.21
C SER A 9 24.66 -6.69 -33.53
N PRO A 10 23.42 -6.16 -33.57
CA PRO A 10 23.07 -4.99 -32.77
C PRO A 10 23.19 -5.36 -31.29
N ALA A 11 23.82 -4.48 -30.51
CA ALA A 11 23.94 -4.62 -29.07
C ALA A 11 22.55 -4.74 -28.44
N GLU A 12 22.30 -5.85 -27.75
CA GLU A 12 21.08 -6.09 -26.98
C GLU A 12 20.96 -5.00 -25.91
N ALA A 13 19.94 -4.15 -26.04
CA ALA A 13 19.61 -3.16 -25.03
C ALA A 13 19.30 -3.86 -23.70
N PRO A 14 19.73 -3.31 -22.55
CA PRO A 14 19.51 -3.94 -21.25
C PRO A 14 18.01 -4.09 -21.01
N ARG A 15 17.57 -5.31 -20.65
CA ARG A 15 16.18 -5.59 -20.33
C ARG A 15 15.79 -4.76 -19.11
N ALA A 16 14.61 -4.16 -19.15
CA ALA A 16 14.02 -3.33 -18.10
C ALA A 16 13.81 -4.03 -16.72
N LYS A 17 14.39 -5.21 -16.51
CA LYS A 17 14.25 -6.07 -15.33
C LYS A 17 15.45 -5.97 -14.38
N ASP A 18 16.56 -5.40 -14.85
CA ASP A 18 17.81 -5.26 -14.08
C ASP A 18 17.95 -3.89 -13.38
N ALA A 19 16.89 -3.07 -13.41
CA ALA A 19 16.84 -1.88 -12.58
C ALA A 19 16.87 -2.33 -11.11
N PRO A 20 17.80 -1.81 -10.27
CA PRO A 20 17.75 -2.04 -8.84
C PRO A 20 16.45 -1.43 -8.36
N THR A 21 15.42 -2.26 -8.17
CA THR A 21 14.22 -1.83 -7.47
C THR A 21 14.66 -1.76 -6.04
N GLU A 22 15.12 -0.58 -5.62
CA GLU A 22 15.44 -0.27 -4.25
C GLU A 22 14.23 -0.71 -3.42
N ARG A 23 14.37 -1.84 -2.73
CA ARG A 23 13.33 -2.33 -1.84
C ARG A 23 13.33 -1.35 -0.69
N VAL A 24 12.45 -0.35 -0.77
CA VAL A 24 12.21 0.58 0.32
C VAL A 24 12.06 -0.26 1.58
N ASP A 25 12.95 -0.05 2.54
CA ASP A 25 12.87 -0.71 3.82
C ASP A 25 11.60 -0.22 4.52
N LYS A 26 10.51 -0.98 4.35
CA LYS A 26 9.21 -0.69 4.93
C LYS A 26 9.25 -0.68 6.47
N GLY A 27 10.36 -1.12 7.08
CA GLY A 27 10.60 -1.08 8.52
C GLY A 27 10.83 0.32 9.10
N GLN A 28 11.08 1.35 8.27
CA GLN A 28 11.37 2.72 8.73
C GLN A 28 10.19 3.70 8.60
N LEU A 29 8.97 3.22 8.32
CA LEU A 29 7.80 4.09 8.32
C LEU A 29 7.61 4.71 9.73
N GLY A 30 7.32 6.01 9.80
CA GLY A 30 6.99 6.70 11.05
C GLY A 30 8.17 7.04 11.96
N ALA A 31 9.40 6.62 11.64
CA ALA A 31 10.58 6.85 12.47
C ALA A 31 10.87 8.35 12.70
N ASP A 32 10.68 9.18 11.67
CA ASP A 32 10.87 10.65 11.75
C ASP A 32 9.85 11.34 12.68
N LEU A 33 8.75 10.64 12.98
CA LEU A 33 7.70 11.08 13.90
C LEU A 33 7.83 10.40 15.29
N GLY A 34 8.87 9.60 15.50
CA GLY A 34 9.09 8.84 16.74
C GLY A 34 8.13 7.66 16.93
N LEU A 35 7.46 7.20 15.86
CA LEU A 35 6.53 6.09 15.92
C LEU A 35 7.24 4.76 15.69
N SER A 36 6.93 3.78 16.55
CA SER A 36 7.33 2.41 16.37
C SER A 36 6.48 1.71 15.30
N ARG A 37 6.97 0.56 14.82
CA ARG A 37 6.20 -0.28 13.90
C ARG A 37 4.90 -0.74 14.53
N GLU A 38 4.92 -1.03 15.82
CA GLU A 38 3.78 -1.46 16.61
C GLU A 38 2.71 -0.36 16.67
N ASP A 39 3.11 0.90 16.87
CA ASP A 39 2.20 2.05 16.84
C ASP A 39 1.48 2.16 15.49
N LEU A 40 2.21 1.99 14.38
CA LEU A 40 1.61 2.04 13.05
C LEU A 40 0.59 0.92 12.81
N ILE A 41 0.86 -0.28 13.34
CA ILE A 41 -0.06 -1.40 13.26
C ILE A 41 -1.31 -1.12 14.09
N GLU A 42 -1.14 -0.57 15.29
CA GLU A 42 -2.23 -0.20 16.16
C GLU A 42 -3.11 0.89 15.53
N MET A 43 -2.51 1.95 14.99
CA MET A 43 -3.23 3.00 14.26
C MET A 43 -4.04 2.44 13.09
N TYR A 44 -3.44 1.58 12.27
CA TYR A 44 -4.15 0.95 11.16
C TYR A 44 -5.29 0.05 11.64
N SER A 45 -5.07 -0.71 12.72
CA SER A 45 -6.10 -1.55 13.33
C SER A 45 -7.28 -0.71 13.81
N LEU A 46 -7.02 0.44 14.45
CA LEU A 46 -8.07 1.36 14.89
C LEU A 46 -8.87 1.93 13.72
N ILE A 47 -8.21 2.32 12.62
CA ILE A 47 -8.88 2.77 11.39
C ILE A 47 -9.79 1.66 10.85
N ALA A 48 -9.27 0.44 10.71
CA ALA A 48 -10.01 -0.69 10.18
C ALA A 48 -11.24 -1.04 11.04
N VAL A 49 -11.07 -1.08 12.37
CA VAL A 49 -12.17 -1.33 13.31
C VAL A 49 -13.23 -0.24 13.22
N THR A 50 -12.82 1.04 13.17
CA THR A 50 -13.74 2.17 13.06
C THR A 50 -14.61 2.05 11.80
N ARG A 51 -14.02 1.69 10.66
CA ARG A 51 -14.76 1.47 9.40
C ARG A 51 -15.74 0.30 9.48
N ALA A 52 -15.33 -0.82 10.04
CA ALA A 52 -16.19 -1.99 10.21
C ALA A 52 -17.40 -1.69 11.12
N ILE A 53 -17.19 -0.90 12.18
CA ILE A 53 -18.25 -0.45 13.07
C ILE A 53 -19.23 0.45 12.31
N ASP A 54 -18.75 1.43 11.56
CA ASP A 54 -19.59 2.37 10.82
C ASP A 54 -20.50 1.67 9.80
N GLU A 55 -19.94 0.72 9.04
CA GLU A 55 -20.71 -0.15 8.13
C GLU A 55 -21.78 -0.95 8.87
N ARG A 56 -21.46 -1.46 10.06
CA ARG A 56 -22.44 -2.20 10.85
C ARG A 56 -23.54 -1.30 11.40
N MET A 57 -23.20 -0.10 11.84
CA MET A 57 -24.19 0.89 12.29
C MET A 57 -25.11 1.29 11.14
N TRP A 58 -24.59 1.43 9.91
CA TRP A 58 -25.40 1.66 8.72
C TRP A 58 -26.41 0.54 8.47
N ILE A 59 -25.99 -0.73 8.56
CA ILE A 59 -26.89 -1.90 8.44
C ILE A 59 -27.99 -1.84 9.51
N LEU A 60 -27.63 -1.54 10.76
CA LEU A 60 -28.58 -1.47 11.87
C LEU A 60 -29.57 -0.31 11.74
N ASN A 61 -29.13 0.84 11.25
CA ASN A 61 -30.02 1.97 10.95
C ASN A 61 -31.01 1.59 9.84
N ARG A 62 -30.55 0.95 8.76
CA ARG A 62 -31.42 0.45 7.69
C ARG A 62 -32.38 -0.65 8.13
N ALA A 63 -32.01 -1.44 9.14
CA ALA A 63 -32.89 -2.42 9.78
C ALA A 63 -33.87 -1.80 10.81
N GLY A 64 -33.85 -0.49 11.00
CA GLY A 64 -34.70 0.22 11.97
C GLY A 64 -34.34 -0.06 13.44
N LYS A 65 -33.12 -0.53 13.72
CA LYS A 65 -32.64 -0.87 15.08
C LYS A 65 -31.94 0.28 15.78
N ILE A 66 -31.48 1.28 15.03
CA ILE A 66 -30.86 2.51 15.53
C ILE A 66 -31.56 3.70 14.89
N PRO A 67 -31.97 4.74 15.64
CA PRO A 67 -32.78 5.84 15.13
C PRO A 67 -32.05 6.74 14.12
N PHE A 68 -30.75 6.98 14.29
CA PHE A 68 -29.92 7.73 13.35
C PHE A 68 -28.45 7.27 13.41
N VAL A 69 -27.69 7.54 12.36
CA VAL A 69 -26.24 7.27 12.29
C VAL A 69 -25.52 8.50 11.74
N ILE A 70 -24.33 8.79 12.27
CA ILE A 70 -23.43 9.79 11.72
C ILE A 70 -22.11 9.08 11.49
N SER A 71 -21.68 9.04 10.23
CA SER A 71 -20.45 8.38 9.84
C SER A 71 -19.24 9.28 10.07
N GLY A 72 -18.16 8.69 10.59
CA GLY A 72 -16.84 9.30 10.68
C GLY A 72 -15.93 8.96 9.48
N GLN A 73 -16.47 8.39 8.40
CA GLN A 73 -15.66 7.98 7.25
C GLN A 73 -14.84 9.14 6.67
N GLY A 74 -13.56 8.88 6.42
CA GLY A 74 -12.60 9.87 5.95
C GLY A 74 -11.94 10.70 7.07
N HIS A 75 -12.29 10.47 8.34
CA HIS A 75 -11.76 11.18 9.51
C HIS A 75 -11.19 10.22 10.56
N GLU A 76 -10.87 8.98 10.19
CA GLU A 76 -10.42 7.95 11.14
C GLU A 76 -8.94 8.07 11.56
N GLY A 77 -8.15 8.95 10.93
CA GLY A 77 -6.70 9.09 11.14
C GLY A 77 -6.24 10.47 11.56
#